data_AF-A0A350R6Q9-F1
#
_entry.id   AF-A0A350R6Q9-F1
#
_cell.length_a   1.000
_cell.length_b   1.000
_cell.length_c   1.000
_cell.angle_alpha   90.00
_cell.angle_beta   90.00
_cell.angle_gamma   90.00
#
_symmetry.space_group_name_H-M   'P 1'
#
loop_
_entity.id
_entity.type
_entity.pdbx_description
1 polymer ?
#
loop_
_entity_poly.entity_id
_entity_poly.type
_entity_poly.pdbx_seq_one_letter_code
_entity_poly.pdbx_strand_id
1 'polypeptide(L)'
;MKKTSSMATIGSILERFAVDEPDNRITREFQDYGYRLAVELNDMAHKALYIKMAKETPREILEQARTFILDANARNRGRLFMWKVSELKKERKQK
;
A
#
# COMPACT_ATOMS: atom_id res chain seq x y z
N MET A 1 8.82 28.56 39.13
CA MET A 1 7.58 27.81 38.83
C MET A 1 7.93 26.37 38.48
N LYS A 2 7.38 25.38 39.21
CA LYS A 2 7.66 23.95 38.97
C LYS A 2 6.75 23.46 37.83
N LYS A 3 7.33 22.99 36.72
CA LYS A 3 6.58 22.28 35.68
C LYS A 3 6.22 20.89 36.20
N THR A 4 4.97 20.68 36.59
CA THR A 4 4.44 19.34 36.87
C THR A 4 4.18 18.64 35.54
N SER A 5 4.93 17.59 35.25
CA SER A 5 4.66 16.71 34.11
C SER A 5 3.39 15.90 34.43
N SER A 6 2.24 16.37 33.96
CA SER A 6 0.99 15.61 34.05
C SER A 6 1.11 14.35 33.20
N MET A 7 0.91 13.16 33.80
CA MET A 7 0.82 11.92 33.04
C MET A 7 -0.36 12.00 32.08
N ALA A 8 -0.13 11.64 30.82
CA ALA A 8 -1.19 11.54 29.83
C ALA A 8 -2.19 10.46 30.27
N THR A 9 -3.48 10.79 30.24
CA THR A 9 -4.54 9.81 30.50
C THR A 9 -4.63 8.86 29.31
N ILE A 10 -5.04 7.60 29.56
CA ILE A 10 -5.26 6.62 28.50
C ILE A 10 -6.20 7.17 27.42
N GLY A 11 -7.23 7.92 27.79
CA GLY A 11 -8.12 8.61 26.84
C GLY A 11 -7.37 9.57 25.90
N SER A 12 -6.49 10.43 26.44
CA SER A 12 -5.69 11.36 25.63
C SER A 12 -4.66 10.69 24.72
N ILE A 13 -4.30 9.45 25.03
CA ILE A 13 -3.44 8.62 24.18
C ILE A 13 -4.31 8.02 23.07
N LEU A 14 -5.47 7.44 23.42
CA LEU A 14 -6.39 6.83 22.47
C LEU A 14 -6.95 7.84 21.46
N GLU A 15 -7.19 9.09 21.83
CA GLU A 15 -7.60 10.16 20.89
C GLU A 15 -6.55 10.42 19.79
N ARG A 16 -5.26 10.22 20.09
CA ARG A 16 -4.18 10.34 19.09
C ARG A 16 -4.12 9.15 18.13
N PHE A 17 -4.67 8.02 18.56
CA PHE A 17 -4.80 6.79 17.78
C PHE A 17 -6.22 6.57 17.27
N ALA A 18 -7.13 7.52 17.50
CA ALA A 18 -8.40 7.56 16.80
C ALA A 18 -8.04 7.73 15.34
N VAL A 19 -8.08 6.61 14.62
CA VAL A 19 -7.88 6.59 13.18
C VAL A 19 -8.96 7.52 12.65
N ASP A 20 -8.56 8.57 11.92
CA ASP A 20 -9.50 9.37 11.15
C ASP A 20 -10.50 8.42 10.47
N GLU A 21 -11.79 8.78 10.45
CA GLU A 21 -12.82 7.93 9.83
C GLU A 21 -12.25 7.37 8.53
N PRO A 22 -12.18 6.03 8.38
CA PRO A 22 -11.55 5.44 7.22
C PRO A 22 -12.18 6.08 6.00
N ASP A 23 -11.35 6.64 5.10
CA ASP A 23 -11.81 7.23 3.84
C ASP A 23 -12.92 6.33 3.32
N ASN A 24 -14.16 6.83 3.30
CA ASN A 24 -15.39 6.02 3.14
C ASN A 24 -15.41 5.19 1.84
N ARG A 25 -14.39 5.39 1.00
CA ARG A 25 -14.10 4.70 -0.25
C ARG A 25 -13.31 3.39 -0.09
N ILE A 26 -12.68 3.14 1.06
CA ILE A 26 -11.95 1.90 1.36
C ILE A 26 -12.81 1.03 2.29
N THR A 27 -13.57 0.11 1.68
CA THR A 27 -14.48 -0.83 2.37
C THR A 27 -14.06 -2.29 2.20
N ARG A 28 -13.11 -2.56 1.30
CA ARG A 28 -12.64 -3.90 0.95
C ARG A 28 -11.11 -3.96 1.01
N GLU A 29 -10.58 -5.11 1.39
CA GLU A 29 -9.13 -5.35 1.49
C GLU A 29 -8.38 -5.01 0.20
N PHE A 30 -8.92 -5.35 -0.98
CA PHE A 30 -8.25 -5.04 -2.25
C PHE A 30 -8.15 -3.54 -2.53
N GLN A 31 -9.04 -2.71 -1.95
CA GLN A 31 -8.98 -1.25 -2.07
C GLN A 31 -7.86 -0.69 -1.21
N ASP A 32 -7.74 -1.15 0.03
CA ASP A 32 -6.64 -0.81 0.93
C ASP A 32 -5.31 -1.22 0.31
N TYR A 33 -5.21 -2.47 -0.14
CA TYR A 33 -3.99 -3.00 -0.75
C TYR A 33 -3.56 -2.21 -1.99
N GLY A 34 -4.50 -1.92 -2.90
CA GLY A 34 -4.21 -1.10 -4.08
C GLY A 34 -3.80 0.32 -3.74
N TYR A 35 -4.39 0.92 -2.71
CA TYR A 35 -4.00 2.24 -2.20
C TYR A 35 -2.57 2.20 -1.64
N ARG A 36 -2.25 1.21 -0.80
CA ARG A 36 -0.91 1.02 -0.24
C ARG A 36 0.15 0.81 -1.31
N LEU A 37 -0.13 0.03 -2.35
CA LEU A 37 0.75 -0.09 -3.51
C LEU A 37 1.01 1.26 -4.17
N ALA A 38 -0.03 2.08 -4.37
CA ALA A 38 0.14 3.40 -4.97
C ALA A 38 1.04 4.32 -4.11
N VAL A 39 0.92 4.25 -2.78
CA VAL A 39 1.80 4.97 -1.85
C VAL A 39 3.24 4.49 -1.96
N GLU A 40 3.47 3.17 -1.87
CA GLU A 40 4.82 2.57 -1.88
C GLU A 40 5.58 2.74 -3.20
N LEU A 41 4.84 2.77 -4.30
CA LEU A 41 5.38 3.02 -5.65
C LEU A 41 5.54 4.51 -5.94
N ASN A 42 5.16 5.38 -4.99
CA ASN A 42 5.11 6.83 -5.14
C ASN A 42 4.34 7.25 -6.41
N ASP A 43 3.19 6.60 -6.64
CA ASP A 43 2.37 6.73 -7.85
C ASP A 43 0.87 6.87 -7.53
N MET A 44 0.57 7.79 -6.61
CA MET A 44 -0.79 8.07 -6.16
C MET A 44 -1.73 8.55 -7.27
N ALA A 45 -1.18 9.15 -8.33
CA ALA A 45 -1.94 9.57 -9.51
C ALA A 45 -2.67 8.39 -10.18
N HIS A 46 -2.10 7.17 -10.10
CA HIS A 46 -2.66 5.96 -10.68
C HIS A 46 -3.27 5.01 -9.64
N LYS A 47 -3.65 5.49 -8.44
CA LYS A 47 -4.24 4.63 -7.39
C LYS A 47 -5.40 3.74 -7.85
N ALA A 48 -6.25 4.24 -8.74
CA ALA A 48 -7.37 3.47 -9.28
C ALA A 48 -6.91 2.24 -10.09
N LEU A 49 -5.79 2.36 -10.80
CA LEU A 49 -5.17 1.26 -11.54
C LEU A 49 -4.68 0.17 -10.57
N TYR A 50 -3.98 0.57 -9.51
CA TYR A 50 -3.47 -0.37 -8.50
C TYR A 50 -4.61 -1.08 -7.75
N ILE A 51 -5.70 -0.38 -7.42
CA ILE A 51 -6.90 -0.97 -6.83
C ILE A 51 -7.56 -1.98 -7.79
N LYS A 52 -7.66 -1.64 -9.08
CA LYS A 52 -8.18 -2.58 -10.09
C LYS A 52 -7.30 -3.82 -10.17
N MET A 53 -5.98 -3.65 -10.22
CA MET A 53 -5.03 -4.76 -10.22
C MET A 53 -5.15 -5.64 -8.97
N ALA A 54 -5.28 -5.02 -7.79
CA ALA A 54 -5.49 -5.72 -6.53
C ALA A 54 -6.76 -6.58 -6.52
N LYS A 55 -7.80 -6.14 -7.23
CA LYS A 55 -9.06 -6.87 -7.37
C LYS A 55 -8.98 -8.03 -8.38
N GLU A 56 -8.25 -7.84 -9.48
CA GLU A 56 -8.29 -8.76 -10.65
C GLU A 56 -7.06 -9.67 -10.76
N THR A 57 -5.94 -9.29 -10.16
CA THR A 57 -4.68 -10.04 -10.23
C THR A 57 -4.46 -10.81 -8.92
N PRO A 58 -4.09 -12.11 -9.00
CA PRO A 58 -3.77 -12.90 -7.81
C PRO A 58 -2.75 -12.22 -6.90
N ARG A 59 -3.04 -12.19 -5.59
CA ARG A 59 -2.22 -11.52 -4.56
C ARG A 59 -0.74 -11.94 -4.65
N GLU A 60 -0.49 -13.22 -4.85
CA GLU A 60 0.86 -13.80 -4.98
C GLU A 60 1.72 -13.08 -6.04
N ILE A 61 1.14 -12.73 -7.19
CA ILE A 61 1.86 -12.05 -8.27
C ILE A 61 2.20 -10.61 -7.87
N LEU A 62 1.25 -9.93 -7.24
CA LEU A 62 1.44 -8.53 -6.81
C LEU A 62 2.46 -8.44 -5.67
N GLU A 63 2.44 -9.37 -4.71
CA GLU A 63 3.42 -9.44 -3.62
C GLU A 63 4.83 -9.74 -4.11
N GLN A 64 4.98 -10.66 -5.06
CA GLN A 64 6.28 -10.94 -5.66
C GLN A 64 6.83 -9.72 -6.41
N ALA A 65 5.98 -9.03 -7.17
CA ALA A 65 6.38 -7.79 -7.86
C ALA A 65 6.68 -6.65 -6.86
N ARG A 66 5.92 -6.54 -5.78
CA ARG A 66 6.11 -5.55 -4.71
C ARG A 66 7.45 -5.77 -4.00
N THR A 67 7.73 -7.00 -3.58
CA THR A 67 8.99 -7.38 -2.93
C THR A 67 10.19 -7.06 -3.82
N PHE A 68 10.11 -7.40 -5.10
CA PHE A 68 11.16 -7.08 -6.08
C PHE A 68 11.51 -5.58 -6.14
N ILE A 69 10.55 -4.69 -5.92
CA ILE A 69 10.76 -3.24 -6.02
C ILE A 69 11.28 -2.63 -4.73
N LEU A 70 11.11 -3.30 -3.59
CA LEU A 70 11.73 -2.87 -2.35
C LEU A 70 13.25 -2.84 -2.49
N ASP A 71 13.82 -3.83 -3.18
CA ASP A 71 15.26 -3.93 -3.42
C ASP A 71 15.74 -3.13 -4.65
N ALA A 72 14.81 -2.70 -5.51
CA ALA A 72 15.16 -2.04 -6.77
C ALA A 72 15.28 -0.51 -6.63
N ASN A 73 16.44 0.04 -7.01
CA ASN A 73 16.63 1.48 -7.18
C ASN A 73 16.19 1.92 -8.59
N ALA A 74 14.89 2.12 -8.78
CA ALA A 74 14.30 2.51 -10.06
C ALA A 74 13.86 3.97 -10.08
N ARG A 75 14.18 4.69 -11.17
CA ARG A 75 13.69 6.06 -11.41
C ARG A 75 12.16 6.14 -11.47
N ASN A 76 11.50 5.10 -11.98
CA ASN A 76 10.05 4.99 -12.01
C ASN A 76 9.61 3.62 -11.47
N ARG A 77 9.28 3.58 -10.18
CA ARG A 77 8.89 2.37 -9.45
C ARG A 77 7.59 1.78 -9.97
N GLY A 78 6.59 2.60 -10.29
CA GLY A 78 5.32 2.16 -10.89
C GLY A 78 5.51 1.42 -12.22
N ARG A 79 6.33 1.95 -13.13
CA ARG A 79 6.64 1.27 -14.40
C ARG A 79 7.36 -0.06 -14.19
N LEU A 80 8.34 -0.09 -13.29
CA LEU A 80 9.07 -1.33 -12.96
C LEU A 80 8.12 -2.38 -12.36
N PHE A 81 7.16 -1.95 -11.53
CA PHE A 81 6.09 -2.81 -11.01
C PHE A 81 5.26 -3.44 -12.12
N MET A 82 4.76 -2.63 -13.03
CA MET A 82 3.93 -3.12 -14.14
C MET A 82 4.69 -4.10 -15.03
N TRP A 83 5.97 -3.83 -15.29
CA TRP A 83 6.84 -4.75 -16.02
C TRP A 83 6.99 -6.08 -15.28
N LYS A 84 7.30 -6.06 -13.97
CA LYS A 84 7.50 -7.27 -13.17
C LYS A 84 6.23 -8.10 -13.04
N VAL A 85 5.08 -7.46 -12.83
CA VAL A 85 3.77 -8.14 -12.84
C VAL A 85 3.53 -8.85 -14.19
N SER A 86 3.91 -8.20 -15.30
CA SER A 86 3.75 -8.78 -16.64
C SER A 86 4.69 -9.97 -16.87
N GLU A 87 5.92 -9.90 -16.37
CA GLU A 87 6.89 -11.00 -16.39
C GLU A 87 6.37 -12.22 -15.61
N LEU A 88 5.98 -12.03 -14.34
CA LEU A 88 5.44 -13.09 -13.48
C LEU A 88 4.17 -13.74 -14.08
N LYS A 89 3.30 -12.95 -14.71
CA LYS A 89 2.13 -13.46 -15.43
C LYS A 89 2.50 -14.35 -16.61
N LYS A 90 3.62 -14.08 -17.29
CA LYS A 90 4.11 -14.93 -18.40
C LYS A 90 4.72 -16.22 -17.86
N GLU A 91 5.55 -16.14 -16.83
CA GLU A 91 6.16 -17.31 -16.18
C GLU A 91 5.09 -18.30 -15.70
N ARG A 92 4.00 -17.79 -15.10
CA ARG A 92 2.91 -18.63 -14.62
C ARG A 92 2.09 -19.29 -15.73
N LYS A 93 2.15 -18.79 -16.97
CA LYS A 93 1.50 -19.43 -18.13
C LYS A 93 2.36 -20.50 -18.79
N GLN A 94 3.67 -20.44 -18.56
CA GLN A 94 4.64 -21.39 -19.14
C GLN A 94 4.88 -22.61 -18.24
N LYS A 95 4.49 -22.52 -16.97
CA LYS A 95 4.40 -23.65 -16.04
C LYS A 95 3.02 -24.29 -16.15
#